data_AF-A0A3A5JIY5-F1
#
_entry.id   AF-A0A3A5JIY5-F1
#
_cell.length_a   1.000
_cell.length_b   1.000
_cell.length_c   1.000
_cell.angle_alpha   90.00
_cell.angle_beta   90.00
_cell.angle_gamma   90.00
#
_symmetry.space_group_name_H-M   'P 1'
#
loop_
_entity.id
_entity.type
_entity.pdbx_description
1 polymer ?
#
loop_
_entity_poly.entity_id
_entity_poly.type
_entity_poly.pdbx_seq_one_letter_code
_entity_poly.pdbx_strand_id
1 'polypeptide(L)'
;NVMLEHPEYWKHHYHGNNSDCRLARGYSFSDRVRYYWPDRDIDEAYSNLVTNLAGESIPLPLISQYLPLQYAKVREGKIAATPHELIIDHIQDVLHQYHCACLGTQSSN
;
A
#
# COMPACT_ATOMS: atom_id res chain seq x y z
N ASN A 1 8.85 15.13 1.96
CA ASN A 1 9.04 16.04 3.11
C ASN A 1 7.75 16.47 3.77
N VAL A 2 6.61 16.46 3.07
CA VAL A 2 5.26 16.80 3.55
C VAL A 2 4.96 16.37 5.00
N MET A 3 5.09 15.09 5.36
CA MET A 3 4.77 14.65 6.74
C MET A 3 5.67 15.29 7.82
N LEU A 4 6.91 15.67 7.50
CA LEU A 4 7.79 16.37 8.44
C LEU A 4 7.44 17.85 8.57
N GLU A 5 7.04 18.48 7.47
CA GLU A 5 6.65 19.89 7.39
C GLU A 5 5.27 20.13 8.01
N HIS A 6 4.37 19.15 7.87
CA HIS A 6 2.99 19.17 8.37
C HIS A 6 2.76 18.03 9.38
N PRO A 7 3.28 18.09 10.60
CA PRO A 7 3.25 16.95 11.53
C PRO A 7 1.93 16.78 12.30
N GLU A 8 0.93 17.63 12.09
CA GLU A 8 -0.32 17.71 12.86
C GLU A 8 -1.10 16.39 12.95
N TYR A 9 -1.11 15.60 11.87
CA TYR A 9 -1.88 14.36 11.86
C TYR A 9 -1.19 13.20 12.58
N TRP A 10 0.13 13.26 12.86
CA TRP A 10 0.84 12.13 13.48
C TRP A 10 1.59 12.46 14.77
N LYS A 11 1.94 13.73 15.04
CA LYS A 11 2.78 14.12 16.19
C LYS A 11 2.23 13.73 17.56
N HIS A 12 0.91 13.60 17.68
CA HIS A 12 0.25 13.18 18.92
C HIS A 12 0.07 11.66 19.04
N HIS A 13 0.36 10.90 17.97
CA HIS A 13 0.24 9.45 17.93
C HIS A 13 1.58 8.74 18.02
N TYR A 14 2.64 9.33 17.48
CA TYR A 14 3.97 8.73 17.45
C TYR A 14 4.90 9.45 18.44
N HIS A 15 5.58 8.66 19.27
CA HIS A 15 6.47 9.14 20.32
C HIS A 15 7.80 8.38 20.26
N GLY A 16 8.81 8.89 20.96
CA GLY A 16 10.14 8.33 20.98
C GLY A 16 11.15 9.22 20.27
N ASN A 17 12.28 8.64 19.89
CA ASN A 17 13.33 9.37 19.19
C ASN A 17 12.98 9.57 17.70
N ASN A 18 13.86 10.26 16.97
CA ASN A 18 13.63 10.53 15.55
C ASN A 18 13.54 9.27 14.68
N SER A 19 14.28 8.20 15.00
CA SER A 19 14.19 6.92 14.29
C SER A 19 12.87 6.20 14.56
N ASP A 20 12.38 6.23 15.80
CA ASP A 20 11.10 5.62 16.18
C ASP A 20 9.95 6.31 15.44
N CYS A 21 9.94 7.64 15.45
CA CYS A 21 8.96 8.44 14.70
C CYS A 21 9.07 8.23 13.19
N ARG A 22 10.28 8.06 12.65
CA ARG A 22 10.48 7.75 11.21
C ARG A 22 9.91 6.40 10.84
N LEU A 23 10.16 5.38 11.66
CA LEU A 23 9.60 4.04 11.47
C LEU A 23 8.08 4.09 11.57
N ALA A 24 7.54 4.75 12.59
CA ALA A 24 6.10 4.83 12.82
C ALA A 24 5.35 5.53 11.67
N ARG A 25 5.91 6.59 11.08
CA ARG A 25 5.32 7.26 9.91
C ARG A 25 5.17 6.34 8.69
N GLY A 26 6.04 5.34 8.53
CA GLY A 26 5.99 4.41 7.40
C GLY A 26 5.26 3.10 7.68
N TYR A 27 5.24 2.63 8.93
CA TYR A 27 4.86 1.24 9.24
C TYR A 27 3.91 1.07 10.43
N SER A 28 3.51 2.15 11.10
CA SER A 28 2.58 2.04 12.23
C SER A 28 1.17 1.65 11.77
N PHE A 29 0.54 0.68 12.45
CA PHE A 29 -0.87 0.30 12.22
C PHE A 29 -1.89 1.41 12.50
N SER A 30 -1.49 2.51 13.15
CA SER A 30 -2.37 3.68 13.29
C SER A 30 -2.61 4.42 11.97
N ASP A 31 -1.79 4.15 10.94
CA ASP A 31 -1.97 4.60 9.56
C ASP A 31 -2.23 6.11 9.45
N ARG A 32 -1.39 6.93 10.11
CA ARG A 32 -1.57 8.40 10.09
C ARG A 32 -1.18 9.01 8.74
N VAL A 33 -0.48 8.26 7.89
CA VAL A 33 -0.17 8.66 6.51
C VAL A 33 -1.43 8.86 5.67
N ARG A 34 -2.55 8.19 5.99
CA ARG A 34 -3.81 8.32 5.23
C ARG A 34 -4.33 9.75 5.07
N TYR A 35 -4.04 10.62 6.03
CA TYR A 35 -4.47 12.03 6.00
C TYR A 35 -3.69 12.88 5.01
N TYR A 36 -2.58 12.36 4.49
CA TYR A 36 -1.68 13.05 3.58
C TYR A 36 -1.90 12.67 2.11
N TRP A 37 -2.68 11.62 1.80
CA TRP A 37 -2.99 11.27 0.40
C TRP A 37 -3.64 12.42 -0.41
N PRO A 38 -4.50 13.28 0.17
CA PRO A 38 -5.07 14.41 -0.56
C PRO A 38 -4.09 15.59 -0.76
N ASP A 39 -2.88 15.53 -0.19
CA ASP A 39 -1.87 16.57 -0.38
C ASP A 39 -1.37 16.56 -1.83
N ARG A 40 -1.28 17.75 -2.44
CA ARG A 40 -0.96 17.87 -3.86
C ARG A 40 0.41 17.31 -4.22
N ASP A 41 1.41 17.53 -3.37
CA ASP A 41 2.78 17.11 -3.67
C ASP A 41 2.91 15.57 -3.55
N ILE A 42 2.08 14.94 -2.70
CA ILE A 42 1.96 13.48 -2.60
C ILE A 42 1.18 12.91 -3.78
N ASP A 43 0.06 13.52 -4.16
CA ASP A 43 -0.75 13.09 -5.30
C ASP A 43 0.03 13.15 -6.63
N GLU A 44 0.81 14.21 -6.83
CA GLU A 44 1.69 14.36 -7.98
C GLU A 44 2.80 13.30 -7.98
N ALA A 45 3.45 13.08 -6.83
CA ALA A 45 4.47 12.04 -6.70
C ALA A 45 3.90 10.63 -6.94
N TYR A 46 2.70 10.34 -6.43
CA TYR A 46 1.98 9.09 -6.66
C TYR A 46 1.66 8.90 -8.15
N SER A 47 1.09 9.92 -8.79
CA SER A 47 0.75 9.90 -10.22
C SER A 47 1.97 9.66 -11.11
N ASN A 48 3.09 10.32 -10.80
CA ASN A 48 4.35 10.13 -11.50
C ASN A 48 4.89 8.70 -11.35
N LEU A 49 4.85 8.14 -10.12
CA LEU A 49 5.26 6.76 -9.86
C LEU A 49 4.43 5.76 -10.66
N VAL A 50 3.10 5.87 -10.60
CA VAL A 50 2.18 4.97 -11.30
C VAL A 50 2.38 5.05 -12.81
N THR A 51 2.52 6.27 -13.35
CA THR A 51 2.77 6.48 -14.79
C THR A 51 4.07 5.84 -15.26
N ASN A 52 5.16 6.03 -14.51
CA ASN A 52 6.45 5.43 -14.83
C ASN A 52 6.39 3.89 -14.83
N LEU A 53 5.73 3.32 -13.83
CA LEU A 53 5.59 1.86 -13.73
C LEU A 53 4.61 1.28 -14.75
N ALA A 54 3.62 2.04 -15.20
CA ALA A 54 2.69 1.62 -16.24
C ALA A 54 3.33 1.59 -17.64
N GLY A 55 4.37 2.41 -17.86
CA GLY A 55 5.14 2.44 -19.12
C GLY A 55 6.15 1.28 -19.27
N GLU A 56 6.34 0.46 -18.24
CA GLU A 56 7.35 -0.60 -18.20
C GLU A 56 6.71 -1.95 -17.85
N SER A 57 7.29 -3.05 -18.35
CA SER A 57 6.91 -4.38 -17.90
C SER A 57 7.59 -4.68 -16.57
N ILE A 58 6.83 -4.70 -15.46
CA ILE A 58 7.37 -4.97 -14.12
C ILE A 58 7.94 -6.41 -14.07
N PRO A 59 9.25 -6.61 -13.79
CA PRO A 59 9.83 -7.94 -13.69
C PRO A 59 9.18 -8.78 -12.59
N LEU A 60 8.77 -10.02 -12.93
CA LEU A 60 8.14 -10.95 -11.99
C LEU A 60 8.93 -11.18 -10.68
N PRO A 61 10.28 -11.28 -10.67
CA PRO A 61 11.04 -11.41 -9.43
C PRO A 61 10.84 -10.23 -8.47
N LEU A 62 10.63 -9.00 -8.98
CA LEU A 62 10.37 -7.83 -8.13
C LEU A 62 8.96 -7.89 -7.53
N ILE A 63 7.97 -8.33 -8.28
CA ILE A 63 6.63 -8.58 -7.74
C ILE A 63 6.70 -9.66 -6.66
N SER A 64 7.43 -10.76 -6.90
CA SER A 64 7.64 -11.80 -5.90
C SER A 64 8.32 -11.28 -4.62
N GLN A 65 9.23 -10.32 -4.74
CA GLN A 65 9.97 -9.76 -3.61
C GLN A 65 9.14 -8.78 -2.76
N TYR A 66 8.30 -7.95 -3.40
CA TYR A 66 7.61 -6.83 -2.74
C TYR A 66 6.10 -7.03 -2.58
N LEU A 67 5.48 -7.86 -3.42
CA LEU A 67 4.04 -8.15 -3.44
C LEU A 67 3.81 -9.67 -3.59
N PRO A 68 4.26 -10.50 -2.65
CA PRO A 68 4.30 -11.95 -2.80
C PRO A 68 2.91 -12.60 -2.97
N LEU A 69 1.87 -12.05 -2.35
CA LEU A 69 0.49 -12.54 -2.50
C LEU A 69 -0.04 -12.29 -3.92
N GLN A 70 0.21 -11.09 -4.44
CA GLN A 70 -0.16 -10.70 -5.80
C GLN A 70 0.65 -11.48 -6.84
N TYR A 71 1.93 -11.77 -6.58
CA TYR A 71 2.78 -12.56 -7.49
C TYR A 71 2.17 -13.92 -7.84
N ALA A 72 1.62 -14.64 -6.86
CA ALA A 72 0.95 -15.92 -7.10
C ALA A 72 -0.21 -15.76 -8.10
N LYS A 73 -1.05 -14.74 -7.90
CA LYS A 73 -2.20 -14.43 -8.76
C LYS A 73 -1.78 -13.96 -10.16
N VAL A 74 -0.73 -13.14 -10.27
CA VAL A 74 -0.13 -12.71 -11.55
C VAL A 74 0.37 -13.92 -12.33
N ARG A 75 1.11 -14.82 -11.66
CA ARG A 75 1.64 -16.03 -12.30
C ARG A 75 0.57 -16.99 -12.78
N GLU A 76 -0.56 -17.04 -12.10
CA GLU A 76 -1.73 -17.82 -12.49
C GLU A 76 -2.60 -17.11 -13.55
N GLY A 77 -2.24 -15.89 -13.97
CA GLY A 77 -3.00 -15.10 -14.94
C GLY A 77 -4.33 -14.56 -14.40
N LYS A 78 -4.52 -14.55 -13.07
CA LYS A 78 -5.75 -14.07 -12.42
C LYS A 78 -5.84 -12.53 -12.38
N ILE A 79 -4.69 -11.86 -12.29
CA ILE A 79 -4.56 -10.40 -12.35
C ILE A 79 -3.41 -10.02 -13.28
N ALA A 80 -3.47 -8.82 -13.87
CA ALA A 80 -2.37 -8.30 -14.68
C ALA A 80 -1.26 -7.70 -13.80
N ALA A 81 -0.02 -7.75 -14.27
CA ALA A 81 1.14 -7.17 -13.59
C ALA A 81 1.23 -5.64 -13.75
N THR A 82 0.10 -4.92 -13.63
CA THR A 82 0.05 -3.45 -13.73
C THR A 82 -0.04 -2.82 -12.34
N PRO A 83 0.48 -1.60 -12.14
CA PRO A 83 0.43 -0.95 -10.82
C PRO A 83 -0.99 -0.86 -10.25
N HIS A 84 -1.98 -0.51 -11.09
CA HIS A 84 -3.36 -0.37 -10.65
C HIS A 84 -3.95 -1.70 -10.16
N GLU A 85 -3.83 -2.77 -10.96
CA GLU A 85 -4.35 -4.10 -10.60
C GLU A 85 -3.68 -4.63 -9.33
N LEU A 86 -2.37 -4.43 -9.17
CA LEU A 86 -1.63 -4.84 -7.98
C LEU A 86 -2.11 -4.11 -6.71
N ILE A 87 -2.39 -2.80 -6.80
CA ILE A 87 -2.90 -2.00 -5.68
C ILE A 87 -4.30 -2.46 -5.29
N ILE A 88 -5.19 -2.63 -6.27
CA ILE A 88 -6.58 -3.03 -6.02
C ILE A 88 -6.64 -4.43 -5.42
N ASP A 89 -5.88 -5.39 -5.96
CA ASP A 89 -5.84 -6.76 -5.43
C ASP A 89 -5.33 -6.79 -3.98
N HIS A 90 -4.34 -5.96 -3.63
CA HIS A 90 -3.87 -5.86 -2.25
C HIS A 90 -4.94 -5.32 -1.29
N ILE A 91 -5.74 -4.34 -1.72
CA ILE A 91 -6.88 -3.85 -0.94
C ILE A 91 -7.95 -4.94 -0.80
N GLN A 92 -8.19 -5.70 -1.88
CA GLN A 92 -9.15 -6.79 -1.89
C GLN A 92 -8.77 -7.93 -0.94
N ASP A 93 -7.49 -8.18 -0.68
CA ASP A 93 -7.06 -9.17 0.33
C ASP A 93 -7.63 -8.88 1.73
N VAL A 94 -7.78 -7.61 2.10
CA VAL A 94 -8.45 -7.21 3.35
C VAL A 94 -9.96 -7.37 3.22
N LEU A 95 -10.56 -6.90 2.12
CA LEU A 95 -12.00 -6.97 1.91
C LEU A 95 -12.53 -8.42 1.87
N HIS A 96 -11.75 -9.36 1.32
CA HIS A 96 -12.10 -10.77 1.29
C HIS A 96 -12.25 -11.38 2.68
N GLN A 97 -11.41 -10.98 3.64
CA GLN A 97 -11.52 -11.45 5.02
C GLN A 97 -12.86 -11.03 5.64
N TYR A 98 -13.26 -9.77 5.43
CA TYR A 98 -14.56 -9.27 5.89
C TYR A 98 -15.72 -9.97 5.17
N HIS A 99 -15.62 -10.13 3.85
CA HIS A 99 -16.63 -10.83 3.06
C HIS A 99 -16.84 -12.27 3.56
N CYS A 100 -15.76 -13.01 3.79
CA CYS A 100 -15.81 -14.37 4.32
C CYS A 100 -16.46 -14.43 5.71
N ALA A 101 -16.09 -13.50 6.60
CA ALA A 101 -16.69 -13.41 7.93
C ALA A 101 -18.20 -13.10 7.87
N CYS A 102 -18.64 -12.23 6.96
CA CYS A 102 -20.05 -11.90 6.77
C CYS A 102 -20.88 -13.05 6.20
N LEU A 103 -20.30 -13.91 5.36
CA LEU A 103 -20.98 -15.06 4.76
C LEU A 103 -20.85 -16.36 5.56
N GLY A 104 -20.05 -16.37 6.63
CA GLY A 104 -19.74 -17.59 7.38
C GLY A 104 -18.91 -18.61 6.58
N THR A 105 -18.27 -18.18 5.50
CA THR A 105 -17.36 -19.01 4.70
C THR A 105 -15.93 -18.85 5.22
N GLN A 106 -15.12 -19.92 5.24
CA GLN A 106 -13.71 -19.79 5.58
C GLN A 106 -12.96 -19.00 4.49
N SER A 107 -12.11 -18.06 4.89
CA SER A 107 -11.15 -17.44 3.97
C SER A 107 -10.16 -18.51 3.55
N SER A 108 -10.04 -18.74 2.24
CA SER A 108 -8.96 -19.58 1.72
C SER A 108 -7.66 -18.78 1.84
N ASN A 109 -6.71 -19.29 2.63
CA ASN A 109 -5.37 -18.72 2.75
C ASN A 109 -4.55 -18.94 1.47
#